data_AF-A0A7S4CCJ5-F1
#
_entry.id   AF-A0A7S4CCJ5-F1
#
_cell.length_a   1.000
_cell.length_b   1.000
_cell.length_c   1.000
_cell.angle_alpha   90.00
_cell.angle_beta   90.00
_cell.angle_gamma   90.00
#
_symmetry.space_group_name_H-M   'P 1'
#
loop_
_entity.id
_entity.type
_entity.pdbx_description
1 polymer ?
#
loop_
_entity_poly.entity_id
_entity_poly.type
_entity_poly.pdbx_seq_one_letter_code
_entity_poly.pdbx_strand_id
1 'polypeptide(L)'
;HNGAFAIELSSGRNNSQTLTDVLWGDVFLCAGQSNMELNANFDPRFPTLFRGHPQVRMLHIDWEVAASPRLNSRLFQKYGAMATWTPMTAQYIAHYSAVCAAFA
;
A
#
# COMPACT_ATOMS: atom_id res chain seq x y z
N HIS A 1 3.89 0.30 -10.11
CA HIS A 1 4.59 -0.74 -10.87
C HIS A 1 5.93 -1.02 -10.20
N ASN A 2 6.04 -2.07 -9.38
CA ASN A 2 7.25 -2.67 -8.76
C ASN A 2 6.90 -3.89 -7.85
N GLY A 3 5.98 -4.76 -8.25
CA GLY A 3 5.71 -6.06 -7.66
C GLY A 3 6.74 -7.08 -8.15
N ALA A 4 7.26 -7.89 -7.23
CA ALA A 4 8.39 -8.79 -7.49
C ALA A 4 7.98 -10.14 -8.07
N PHE A 5 6.68 -10.40 -8.21
CA PHE A 5 6.17 -11.71 -8.58
C PHE A 5 5.53 -11.69 -9.98
N ALA A 6 5.56 -12.86 -10.61
CA ALA A 6 4.81 -13.14 -11.82
C ALA A 6 3.89 -14.35 -11.58
N ILE A 7 2.68 -14.29 -12.12
CA ILE A 7 1.72 -15.40 -12.10
C ILE A 7 1.55 -15.87 -13.53
N GLU A 8 1.89 -17.12 -13.80
CA GLU A 8 1.56 -17.77 -15.05
C GLU A 8 0.29 -18.62 -14.88
N LEU A 9 -0.68 -18.40 -15.76
CA LEU A 9 -1.93 -19.13 -15.85
C LEU A 9 -1.93 -19.92 -17.15
N SER A 10 -2.21 -21.23 -17.11
CA SER A 10 -2.34 -22.06 -18.31
C SER A 10 -3.68 -22.79 -18.34
N SER A 11 -4.33 -22.85 -19.50
CA SER A 11 -5.53 -23.65 -19.76
C SER A 11 -5.38 -24.48 -21.04
N GLY A 12 -5.55 -25.80 -20.93
CA GLY A 12 -5.36 -26.71 -22.08
C GLY A 12 -3.93 -26.72 -22.63
N ARG A 13 -3.74 -27.23 -23.85
CA ARG A 13 -2.38 -27.45 -24.41
C ARG A 13 -1.64 -26.18 -24.85
N ASN A 14 -2.34 -25.10 -25.20
CA ASN A 14 -1.72 -23.94 -25.87
C ASN A 14 -2.19 -22.56 -25.37
N ASN A 15 -2.99 -22.45 -24.31
CA ASN A 15 -3.36 -21.14 -23.77
C ASN A 15 -2.59 -20.88 -22.48
N SER A 16 -1.61 -19.99 -22.49
CA SER A 16 -1.03 -19.44 -21.28
C SER A 16 -1.07 -17.91 -21.27
N GLN A 17 -1.14 -17.32 -20.08
CA GLN A 17 -1.06 -15.90 -19.82
C GLN A 17 -0.14 -15.66 -18.64
N THR A 18 0.69 -14.63 -18.72
CA THR A 18 1.58 -14.23 -17.63
C THR A 18 1.21 -12.83 -17.15
N LEU A 19 0.88 -12.73 -15.87
CA LEU A 19 0.78 -11.48 -15.14
C LEU A 19 2.15 -11.20 -14.53
N THR A 20 2.72 -10.04 -14.81
CA THR A 20 3.95 -9.55 -14.18
C THR A 20 3.60 -8.42 -13.20
N ASP A 21 4.58 -7.95 -12.40
CA ASP A 21 4.36 -6.82 -11.49
C ASP A 21 3.35 -7.13 -10.36
N VAL A 22 3.25 -8.40 -9.95
CA VAL A 22 2.31 -8.84 -8.93
C VAL A 22 2.88 -8.61 -7.54
N LEU A 23 2.06 -8.02 -6.65
CA LEU A 23 2.30 -8.00 -5.21
C LEU A 23 1.58 -9.18 -4.57
N TRP A 24 2.29 -9.89 -3.70
CA TRP A 24 1.79 -11.02 -2.95
C TRP A 24 2.33 -10.95 -1.52
N GLY A 25 1.49 -11.26 -0.54
CA GLY A 25 1.83 -11.27 0.88
C GLY A 25 0.65 -10.90 1.78
N ASP A 26 0.95 -10.75 3.06
CA ASP A 26 -0.03 -10.34 4.06
C ASP A 26 -0.40 -8.86 3.92
N VAL A 27 -1.67 -8.56 4.16
CA VAL A 27 -2.17 -7.18 4.20
C VAL A 27 -2.56 -6.84 5.63
N PHE A 28 -1.81 -5.92 6.24
CA PHE A 28 -2.16 -5.34 7.52
C PHE A 28 -2.97 -4.06 7.29
N LEU A 29 -4.25 -4.08 7.69
CA LEU A 29 -5.09 -2.89 7.66
C LEU A 29 -4.82 -2.06 8.90
N CYS A 30 -4.37 -0.83 8.68
CA CYS A 30 -4.19 0.13 9.74
C CYS A 30 -5.24 1.25 9.62
N ALA A 31 -6.13 1.33 10.61
CA ALA A 31 -7.17 2.34 10.73
C ALA A 31 -7.45 2.60 12.21
N GLY A 32 -8.03 3.75 12.55
CA GLY A 32 -8.33 4.06 13.94
C GLY A 32 -8.68 5.51 14.19
N GLN A 33 -8.41 5.95 15.43
CA GLN A 33 -8.65 7.32 15.88
C GLN A 33 -7.53 8.28 15.44
N SER A 34 -7.61 9.54 15.87
CA SER A 34 -6.73 10.64 15.46
C SER A 34 -5.23 10.38 15.61
N ASN A 35 -4.79 9.53 16.53
CA ASN A 35 -3.37 9.19 16.68
C ASN A 35 -2.81 8.45 15.45
N MET A 36 -3.68 7.86 14.61
CA MET A 36 -3.27 7.29 13.33
C MET A 36 -2.88 8.36 12.30
N GLU A 37 -3.26 9.62 12.50
CA GLU A 37 -2.87 10.74 11.62
C GLU A 37 -1.50 11.33 11.97
N LEU A 38 -0.84 10.81 13.03
CA LEU A 38 0.49 11.29 13.41
C LEU A 38 1.55 10.78 12.43
N ASN A 39 2.15 11.68 11.67
CA ASN A 39 3.12 11.36 10.63
C ASN A 39 4.47 10.85 11.19
N ALA A 40 5.03 9.80 10.61
CA ALA A 40 6.28 9.17 11.04
C ALA A 40 7.51 10.10 10.98
N ASN A 41 7.42 11.24 10.29
CA ASN A 41 8.49 12.25 10.27
C ASN A 41 8.77 12.92 11.62
N PHE A 42 7.94 12.72 12.64
CA PHE A 42 8.22 13.24 13.98
C PHE A 42 9.46 12.59 14.61
N ASP A 43 9.86 11.38 14.16
CA ASP A 43 11.03 10.66 14.67
C ASP A 43 11.93 10.20 13.50
N PRO A 44 13.21 10.66 13.46
CA PRO A 44 14.13 10.35 12.36
C PRO A 44 14.52 8.87 12.27
N ARG A 45 14.16 8.04 13.25
CA ARG A 45 14.42 6.59 13.24
C ARG A 45 13.49 5.84 12.30
N PHE A 46 12.27 6.32 12.04
CA PHE A 46 11.28 5.61 11.20
C PHE A 46 11.81 5.22 9.81
N PRO A 47 12.46 6.12 9.04
CA PRO A 47 13.09 5.76 7.78
C PRO A 47 14.08 4.59 7.83
N THR A 48 14.69 4.36 8.99
CA THR A 48 15.70 3.31 9.17
C THR A 48 15.10 1.95 9.49
N LEU A 49 13.85 1.88 10.01
CA LEU A 49 13.18 0.63 10.36
C LEU A 49 12.99 -0.29 9.15
N PHE A 50 12.77 0.30 7.97
CA PHE A 50 12.51 -0.43 6.73
C PHE A 50 13.77 -0.69 5.90
N ARG A 51 14.95 -0.27 6.41
CA ARG A 51 16.23 -0.50 5.74
C ARG A 51 16.55 -1.99 5.78
N GLY A 52 16.33 -2.68 4.66
CA GLY A 52 16.48 -4.13 4.54
C GLY A 52 15.19 -4.87 4.23
N HIS A 53 14.06 -4.16 4.16
CA HIS A 53 12.73 -4.72 3.87
C HIS A 53 12.15 -4.17 2.55
N PRO A 54 12.83 -4.36 1.40
CA PRO A 54 12.43 -3.77 0.12
C PRO A 54 11.12 -4.34 -0.45
N GLN A 55 10.53 -5.36 0.17
CA GLN A 55 9.23 -5.93 -0.16
C GLN A 55 8.05 -5.21 0.51
N VAL A 56 8.27 -4.47 1.59
CA VAL A 56 7.17 -3.83 2.33
C VAL A 56 6.65 -2.64 1.52
N ARG A 57 5.32 -2.54 1.44
CA ARG A 57 4.62 -1.52 0.66
C ARG A 57 3.52 -0.89 1.50
N MET A 58 3.27 0.40 1.29
CA MET A 58 2.18 1.12 1.93
C MET A 58 1.20 1.66 0.91
N LEU A 59 -0.08 1.58 1.26
CA LEU A 59 -1.19 2.17 0.55
C LEU A 59 -1.87 3.14 1.51
N HIS A 60 -1.96 4.43 1.12
CA HIS A 60 -2.73 5.41 1.87
C HIS A 60 -4.04 5.68 1.16
N ILE A 61 -5.14 5.66 1.92
CA ILE A 61 -6.46 6.04 1.42
C ILE A 61 -6.89 7.26 2.22
N ASP A 62 -7.11 8.38 1.52
CA ASP A 62 -7.59 9.60 2.16
C ASP A 62 -8.98 9.39 2.77
N TRP A 63 -9.23 10.06 3.88
CA TRP A 63 -10.55 10.11 4.48
C TRP A 63 -11.57 10.79 3.56
N GLU A 64 -12.76 10.19 3.47
CA GLU A 64 -13.90 10.79 2.77
C GLU A 64 -15.15 10.70 3.65
N VAL A 65 -15.74 11.86 3.95
CA VAL A 65 -17.05 11.92 4.61
C VAL A 65 -18.13 11.68 3.55
N ALA A 66 -19.04 10.74 3.83
CA ALA A 66 -20.15 10.42 2.94
C ALA A 66 -21.44 10.20 3.73
N ALA A 67 -22.56 10.67 3.19
CA ALA A 67 -23.89 10.50 3.79
C ALA A 67 -24.42 9.06 3.68
N SER A 68 -23.82 8.23 2.82
CA SER A 68 -24.12 6.81 2.68
C SER A 68 -22.84 6.03 2.33
N PRO A 69 -22.77 4.72 2.66
CA PRO A 69 -21.64 3.88 2.28
C PRO A 69 -21.42 3.92 0.78
N ARG A 70 -20.20 4.24 0.36
CA ARG A 70 -19.85 4.25 -1.06
C ARG A 70 -19.51 2.82 -1.48
N LEU A 71 -20.46 2.17 -2.15
CA LEU A 71 -20.28 0.83 -2.73
C LEU A 71 -19.21 0.81 -3.85
N ASN A 72 -18.90 1.99 -4.40
CA ASN A 72 -17.82 2.23 -5.34
C ASN A 72 -16.80 3.19 -4.72
N SER A 73 -16.43 2.99 -3.44
CA SER A 73 -15.40 3.80 -2.81
C SER A 73 -14.23 3.86 -3.78
N ARG A 74 -13.83 5.08 -4.11
CA ARG A 74 -13.03 5.37 -5.28
C ARG A 74 -11.55 5.01 -5.05
N LEU A 75 -11.27 3.85 -4.45
CA LEU A 75 -9.98 3.15 -4.55
C LEU A 75 -9.49 3.14 -6.00
N PHE A 76 -10.42 3.08 -6.96
CA PHE A 76 -10.12 2.92 -8.38
C PHE A 76 -10.45 4.12 -9.29
N GLN A 77 -11.19 5.16 -8.85
CA GLN A 77 -11.74 6.16 -9.79
C GLN A 77 -11.56 7.66 -9.43
N LYS A 78 -11.16 8.06 -8.21
CA LYS A 78 -11.15 9.52 -7.85
C LYS A 78 -9.91 10.25 -8.33
N TYR A 79 -8.78 9.57 -8.47
CA TYR A 79 -7.48 10.23 -8.50
C TYR A 79 -6.78 10.24 -9.84
N GLY A 80 -7.26 9.56 -10.89
CA GLY A 80 -6.54 9.48 -12.18
C GLY A 80 -5.16 8.80 -12.10
N ALA A 81 -4.66 8.56 -10.88
CA ALA A 81 -3.57 7.69 -10.48
C ALA A 81 -4.13 6.83 -9.35
N MET A 82 -4.08 5.51 -9.50
CA MET A 82 -4.52 4.57 -8.46
C MET A 82 -3.82 4.93 -7.15
N ALA A 83 -4.53 4.88 -6.01
CA ALA A 83 -3.83 4.74 -4.74
C ALA A 83 -2.94 3.50 -4.91
N THR A 84 -1.63 3.72 -4.98
CA THR A 84 -0.68 2.70 -5.43
C THR A 84 0.10 2.25 -4.22
N TRP A 85 0.32 0.95 -4.12
CA TRP A 85 1.27 0.38 -3.17
C TRP A 85 2.66 0.94 -3.44
N THR A 86 3.12 1.84 -2.57
CA THR A 86 4.43 2.49 -2.69
C THR A 86 5.47 1.78 -1.83
N PRO A 87 6.73 1.67 -2.29
CA PRO A 87 7.82 1.20 -1.43
C PRO A 87 7.98 2.09 -0.20
N MET A 88 8.23 1.50 0.97
CA MET A 88 8.51 2.24 2.20
C MET A 88 9.94 2.82 2.20
N THR A 89 10.17 3.80 1.33
CA THR A 89 11.41 4.60 1.37
C THR A 89 11.31 5.66 2.45
N ALA A 90 12.47 6.24 2.82
CA ALA A 90 12.54 7.39 3.73
C ALA A 90 11.64 8.57 3.30
N GLN A 91 11.51 8.78 1.99
CA GLN A 91 10.66 9.83 1.44
C GLN A 91 9.18 9.53 1.64
N TYR A 92 8.74 8.29 1.40
CA TYR A 92 7.33 7.94 1.48
C TYR A 92 6.87 7.83 2.93
N ILE A 93 7.61 7.11 3.78
CA ILE A 93 7.21 6.85 5.18
C ILE A 93 6.98 8.11 6.00
N ALA A 94 7.72 9.19 5.71
CA ALA A 94 7.62 10.47 6.41
C ALA A 94 6.18 11.04 6.44
N HIS A 95 5.34 10.66 5.46
CA HIS A 95 3.97 11.14 5.31
C HIS A 95 2.90 10.11 5.70
N TYR A 96 3.30 8.98 6.30
CA TYR A 96 2.39 7.95 6.79
C TYR A 96 2.27 7.98 8.30
N SER A 97 1.19 7.38 8.80
CA SER A 97 1.01 7.10 10.22
C SER A 97 2.23 6.40 10.82
N ALA A 98 2.78 7.00 11.86
CA ALA A 98 3.86 6.45 12.66
C ALA A 98 3.46 5.15 13.36
N VAL A 99 2.19 5.04 13.78
CA VAL A 99 1.68 3.82 14.40
C VAL A 99 1.69 2.70 13.37
N CYS A 100 1.12 2.92 12.18
CA CYS A 100 1.12 1.91 11.13
C CYS A 100 2.55 1.52 10.72
N ALA A 101 3.45 2.49 10.64
CA ALA A 101 4.86 2.26 10.34
C ALA A 101 5.63 1.52 11.45
N ALA A 102 5.12 1.42 12.68
CA ALA A 102 5.76 0.64 13.74
C ALA A 102 5.37 -0.84 13.71
N PHE A 103 4.23 -1.19 13.10
CA PHE A 103 3.70 -2.55 13.02
C PHE A 103 3.94 -3.25 11.68
N ALA A 104 4.33 -2.50 10.64
CA ALA A 104 4.71 -3.01 9.33
C ALA A 104 6.15 -3.54 9.31
#